data_AF-A0ABD3FR30-F1
#
_entry.id   AF-A0ABD3FR30-F1
#
_cell.length_a   1.000
_cell.length_b   1.000
_cell.length_c   1.000
_cell.angle_alpha   90.00
_cell.angle_beta   90.00
_cell.angle_gamma   90.00
#
_symmetry.space_group_name_H-M   'P 1'
#
loop_
_entity.id
_entity.type
_entity.pdbx_description
1 polymer ?
#
loop_
_entity_poly.entity_id
_entity_poly.type
_entity_poly.pdbx_seq_one_letter_code
_entity_poly.pdbx_strand_id
1 'polypeptide(L)'
;MLWVSGNEAVRKIDGTVTLYSGAYYNNRLLSINIRYPNQCYNIDCSFLDNKAESARWSGLPTTGIDGKAYIVFYEDFDCGGYETTITLPNFGGIRDFDVQKVKGLISSFKVKSEGELIDNGFSNVCSWTGASVVGGSVSQDDSLSMVNATV
;
A
#
# COMPACT_ATOMS: atom_id res chain seq x y z
N MET A 1 -16.05 31.84 13.21
CA MET A 1 -15.93 30.48 12.65
C MET A 1 -15.03 30.60 11.43
N LEU A 2 -13.74 30.36 11.60
CA LEU A 2 -12.74 30.56 10.54
C LEU A 2 -12.68 29.31 9.68
N TRP A 3 -12.96 29.46 8.40
CA TRP A 3 -12.69 28.46 7.38
C TRP A 3 -11.19 28.47 7.11
N VAL A 4 -10.51 27.35 7.32
CA VAL A 4 -9.15 27.17 6.82
C VAL A 4 -9.29 26.33 5.55
N SER A 5 -9.24 26.98 4.38
CA SER A 5 -8.94 26.29 3.12
C SER A 5 -7.44 25.96 3.13
N GLY A 6 -7.07 24.95 3.91
CA GLY A 6 -5.75 24.36 3.89
C GLY A 6 -5.69 23.40 2.72
N ASN A 7 -5.10 23.82 1.61
CA ASN A 7 -4.48 22.89 0.68
C ASN A 7 -3.29 22.28 1.43
N GLU A 8 -3.55 21.29 2.29
CA GLU A 8 -2.48 20.53 2.94
C GLU A 8 -1.66 19.90 1.81
N ALA A 9 -0.42 20.38 1.65
CA ALA A 9 0.48 19.82 0.65
C ALA A 9 0.63 18.34 0.96
N VAL A 10 0.12 17.48 0.06
CA VAL A 10 0.19 16.04 0.25
C VAL A 10 1.63 15.64 0.49
N ARG A 11 1.91 15.08 1.67
CA ARG A 11 3.28 14.71 2.03
C ARG A 11 3.69 13.48 1.24
N LYS A 12 4.48 13.71 0.19
CA LYS A 12 5.01 12.62 -0.62
C LYS A 12 6.05 11.82 0.16
N ILE A 13 6.09 10.51 -0.11
CA ILE A 13 7.07 9.57 0.40
C ILE A 13 7.88 8.97 -0.76
N ASP A 14 8.96 8.27 -0.43
CA ASP A 14 9.67 7.40 -1.36
C ASP A 14 9.66 5.98 -0.79
N GLY A 15 8.45 5.42 -0.76
CA GLY A 15 8.16 4.15 -0.11
C GLY A 15 8.26 3.01 -1.10
N THR A 16 8.86 1.89 -0.73
CA THR A 16 8.82 0.66 -1.52
C THR A 16 8.16 -0.44 -0.71
N VAL A 17 7.19 -1.12 -1.31
CA VAL A 17 6.56 -2.34 -0.79
C VAL A 17 6.83 -3.48 -1.76
N THR A 18 7.47 -4.55 -1.28
CA THR A 18 7.77 -5.75 -2.07
C THR A 18 6.92 -6.91 -1.57
N LEU A 19 6.17 -7.53 -2.49
CA LEU A 19 5.30 -8.66 -2.22
C LEU A 19 5.95 -9.97 -2.66
N TYR A 20 5.64 -11.05 -1.94
CA TYR A 20 6.23 -12.37 -2.12
C TYR A 20 5.15 -13.44 -2.03
N SER A 21 5.22 -14.47 -2.87
CA SER A 21 4.26 -15.58 -2.86
C SER A 21 4.61 -16.72 -1.92
N GLY A 22 5.70 -16.62 -1.18
CA GLY A 22 6.02 -17.53 -0.10
C GLY A 22 6.32 -16.81 1.20
N ALA A 23 6.12 -17.51 2.31
CA ALA A 23 6.63 -17.09 3.61
C ALA A 23 8.15 -16.84 3.58
N TYR A 24 8.63 -16.04 4.53
CA TYR A 24 10.02 -15.63 4.71
C TYR A 24 10.64 -14.95 3.49
N TYR A 25 9.85 -14.17 2.75
CA TYR A 25 10.28 -13.41 1.58
C TYR A 25 10.76 -14.28 0.41
N ASN A 26 10.21 -15.49 0.32
CA ASN A 26 10.48 -16.40 -0.79
C ASN A 26 9.62 -16.04 -2.01
N ASN A 27 10.16 -16.21 -3.21
CA ASN A 27 9.45 -16.03 -4.48
C ASN A 27 8.88 -14.60 -4.64
N ARG A 28 9.75 -13.64 -4.96
CA ARG A 28 9.35 -12.23 -5.16
C ARG A 28 8.34 -12.10 -6.30
N LEU A 29 7.22 -11.45 -6.02
CA LEU A 29 6.17 -11.14 -7.00
C LEU A 29 6.41 -9.78 -7.67
N LEU A 30 6.44 -8.69 -6.89
CA LEU A 30 6.61 -7.33 -7.41
C LEU A 30 7.15 -6.40 -6.32
N SER A 31 7.96 -5.42 -6.71
CA SER A 31 8.30 -4.26 -5.86
C SER A 31 7.56 -3.02 -6.36
N ILE A 32 6.86 -2.34 -5.47
CA ILE A 32 5.94 -1.24 -5.79
C ILE A 32 6.48 0.01 -5.09
N ASN A 33 6.96 0.98 -5.86
CA ASN A 33 7.34 2.29 -5.32
C ASN A 33 6.11 3.20 -5.29
N ILE A 34 5.79 3.70 -4.11
CA ILE A 34 4.61 4.50 -3.79
C ILE A 34 5.01 5.90 -3.31
N ARG A 35 4.17 6.89 -3.65
CA ARG A 35 4.40 8.30 -3.32
C ARG A 35 3.42 8.87 -2.31
N TYR A 36 2.22 8.33 -2.21
CA TYR A 36 1.15 8.96 -1.45
C TYR A 36 0.70 8.07 -0.27
N PRO A 37 0.97 8.48 0.99
CA PRO A 37 0.33 7.83 2.13
C PRO A 37 -1.20 8.01 2.06
N ASN A 38 -1.95 7.23 2.81
CA ASN A 38 -3.42 7.20 2.82
C ASN A 38 -4.08 6.93 1.45
N GLN A 39 -3.32 6.56 0.41
CA GLN A 39 -3.84 6.07 -0.87
C GLN A 39 -4.02 4.55 -0.81
N CYS A 40 -5.10 4.05 -1.41
CA CYS A 40 -5.31 2.63 -1.62
C CYS A 40 -4.61 2.16 -2.90
N TYR A 41 -3.78 1.13 -2.80
CA TYR A 41 -3.06 0.54 -3.92
C TYR A 41 -3.67 -0.83 -4.26
N ASN A 42 -4.46 -0.89 -5.33
CA ASN A 42 -5.05 -2.11 -5.85
C ASN A 42 -4.00 -2.92 -6.62
N ILE A 43 -3.91 -4.21 -6.32
CA ILE A 43 -2.91 -5.15 -6.86
C ILE A 43 -3.57 -6.41 -7.45
N ASP A 44 -4.87 -6.36 -7.73
CA ASP A 44 -5.74 -7.44 -8.19
C ASP A 44 -5.50 -7.84 -9.67
N CYS A 45 -4.24 -8.00 -10.08
CA CYS A 45 -3.87 -8.54 -11.40
C CYS A 45 -3.57 -10.03 -11.32
N SER A 46 -3.73 -10.74 -12.43
CA SER A 46 -3.68 -12.21 -12.53
C SER A 46 -2.49 -12.93 -11.87
N PHE A 47 -1.33 -12.28 -11.72
CA PHE A 47 -0.13 -12.86 -11.10
C PHE A 47 0.15 -12.34 -9.68
N LEU A 48 -0.60 -11.35 -9.18
CA LEU A 48 -0.47 -10.77 -7.84
C LEU A 48 -1.66 -11.08 -6.94
N ASP A 49 -2.86 -11.03 -7.53
CA ASP A 49 -4.12 -11.19 -6.84
C ASP A 49 -4.16 -12.50 -6.06
N ASN A 50 -4.46 -12.41 -4.77
CA ASN A 50 -4.56 -13.59 -3.91
C ASN A 50 -3.29 -14.45 -3.90
N LYS A 51 -2.10 -13.84 -4.08
CA LYS A 51 -0.81 -14.56 -4.07
C LYS A 51 0.13 -14.16 -2.94
N ALA A 52 -0.04 -13.00 -2.31
CA ALA A 52 0.94 -12.53 -1.33
C ALA A 52 0.87 -13.32 -0.02
N GLU A 53 2.02 -13.86 0.41
CA GLU A 53 2.19 -14.60 1.67
C GLU A 53 3.18 -13.93 2.63
N SER A 54 4.05 -13.04 2.12
CA SER A 54 4.89 -12.18 2.93
C SER A 54 5.20 -10.86 2.22
N ALA A 55 5.65 -9.86 2.96
CA ALA A 55 5.95 -8.54 2.41
C ALA A 55 7.14 -7.87 3.10
N ARG A 56 7.95 -7.13 2.33
CA ARG A 56 8.98 -6.22 2.83
C ARG A 56 8.67 -4.80 2.44
N TRP A 57 9.22 -3.86 3.20
CA TRP A 57 9.13 -2.46 2.86
C TRP A 57 10.33 -1.65 3.35
N SER A 58 10.56 -0.53 2.67
CA SER A 58 11.59 0.46 3.00
C SER A 58 11.08 1.85 2.64
N GLY A 59 11.61 2.89 3.29
CA GLY A 59 11.23 4.28 3.00
C GLY A 59 9.79 4.64 3.39
N LEU A 60 9.05 3.73 4.04
CA LEU A 60 7.74 4.05 4.60
C LEU A 60 7.86 4.92 5.85
N PRO A 61 6.87 5.79 6.12
CA PRO A 61 6.82 6.57 7.35
C PRO A 61 6.88 5.68 8.60
N THR A 62 7.60 6.14 9.62
CA THR A 62 7.64 5.49 10.94
C THR A 62 6.83 6.25 11.99
N THR A 63 6.28 7.41 11.62
CA THR A 63 5.48 8.29 12.47
C THR A 63 4.35 8.89 11.64
N GLY A 64 3.23 9.19 12.29
CA GLY A 64 2.03 9.71 11.64
C GLY A 64 0.95 10.01 12.68
N ILE A 65 -0.22 9.40 12.50
CA ILE A 65 -1.38 9.47 13.41
C ILE A 65 -0.98 9.07 14.84
N ASP A 66 -1.13 10.00 15.78
CA ASP A 66 -0.75 9.82 17.19
C ASP A 66 0.69 9.30 17.38
N GLY A 67 1.61 9.74 16.52
CA GLY A 67 3.02 9.35 16.54
C GLY A 67 3.31 7.96 15.94
N LYS A 68 2.31 7.31 15.32
CA LYS A 68 2.42 5.99 14.72
C LYS A 68 2.07 6.01 13.24
N ALA A 69 2.63 5.06 12.49
CA ALA A 69 2.27 4.81 11.11
C ALA A 69 1.98 3.32 10.92
N TYR A 70 1.18 2.99 9.92
CA TYR A 70 0.70 1.64 9.67
C TYR A 70 0.78 1.29 8.19
N ILE A 71 0.93 0.01 7.90
CA ILE A 71 0.57 -0.56 6.60
C ILE A 71 -0.57 -1.54 6.83
N VAL A 72 -1.61 -1.41 6.02
CA VAL A 72 -2.81 -2.24 6.08
C VAL A 72 -2.92 -3.03 4.79
N PHE A 73 -3.15 -4.33 4.89
CA PHE A 73 -3.38 -5.22 3.76
C PHE A 73 -4.82 -5.71 3.81
N TYR A 74 -5.47 -5.73 2.66
CA TYR A 74 -6.89 -5.97 2.49
C TYR A 74 -7.13 -7.16 1.58
N GLU A 75 -8.12 -7.96 1.94
CA GLU A 75 -8.59 -9.10 1.14
C GLU A 75 -9.21 -8.64 -0.19
N ASP A 76 -9.96 -7.54 -0.18
CA ASP A 76 -10.66 -7.09 -1.38
C ASP A 76 -9.96 -5.91 -2.06
N PHE A 77 -10.42 -5.61 -3.28
CA PHE A 77 -10.09 -4.38 -3.99
C PHE A 77 -10.61 -3.14 -3.24
N ASP A 78 -10.09 -1.96 -3.58
CA ASP A 78 -10.48 -0.67 -3.01
C ASP A 78 -10.36 -0.62 -1.48
N CYS A 79 -9.41 -1.37 -0.92
CA CYS A 79 -9.15 -1.43 0.51
C CYS A 79 -10.40 -1.81 1.33
N GLY A 80 -11.17 -2.78 0.80
CA GLY A 80 -12.33 -3.38 1.44
C GLY A 80 -12.04 -4.76 2.04
N GLY A 81 -13.11 -5.43 2.49
CA GLY A 81 -13.02 -6.81 2.98
C GLY A 81 -12.33 -6.96 4.33
N TYR A 82 -11.84 -8.17 4.59
CA TYR A 82 -11.05 -8.44 5.79
C TYR A 82 -9.67 -7.78 5.68
N GLU A 83 -9.16 -7.23 6.79
CA GLU A 83 -7.88 -6.51 6.82
C GLU A 83 -6.95 -7.00 7.92
N THR A 84 -5.65 -6.82 7.70
CA THR A 84 -4.63 -6.85 8.75
C THR A 84 -3.86 -5.55 8.79
N THR A 85 -3.70 -5.01 9.99
CA THR A 85 -2.95 -3.77 10.25
C THR A 85 -1.61 -4.09 10.91
N ILE A 86 -0.52 -3.58 10.34
CA ILE A 86 0.83 -3.75 10.86
C ILE A 86 1.40 -2.37 11.20
N THR A 87 1.82 -2.18 12.46
CA THR A 87 2.51 -0.95 12.88
C THR A 87 3.90 -0.89 12.28
N LEU A 88 4.21 0.21 11.58
CA LEU A 88 5.52 0.45 10.99
C LEU A 88 6.54 0.87 12.05
N PRO A 89 7.84 0.56 11.88
CA PRO A 89 8.45 -0.06 10.70
C PRO A 89 8.37 -1.60 10.67
N ASN A 90 7.99 -2.27 11.77
CA ASN A 90 7.99 -3.74 11.93
C ASN A 90 9.24 -4.43 11.35
N PHE A 91 10.45 -3.97 11.70
CA PHE A 91 11.70 -4.50 11.14
C PHE A 91 11.77 -4.53 9.59
N GLY A 92 11.00 -3.66 8.92
CA GLY A 92 10.95 -3.56 7.47
C GLY A 92 10.14 -4.65 6.76
N GLY A 93 9.26 -5.38 7.45
CA GLY A 93 8.40 -6.35 6.78
C GLY A 93 7.61 -7.29 7.69
N ILE A 94 6.80 -8.14 7.09
CA ILE A 94 6.13 -9.27 7.72
C ILE A 94 6.55 -10.56 7.02
N ARG A 95 7.05 -11.53 7.80
CA ARG A 95 7.63 -12.76 7.25
C ARG A 95 6.56 -13.78 6.85
N ASP A 96 5.38 -13.74 7.43
CA ASP A 96 4.30 -14.66 7.10
C ASP A 96 2.96 -14.05 7.48
N PHE A 97 2.01 -14.05 6.55
CA PHE A 97 0.63 -13.63 6.78
C PHE A 97 -0.23 -14.74 7.40
N ASP A 98 0.30 -15.92 7.71
CA ASP A 98 -0.47 -17.08 8.21
C ASP A 98 -1.37 -16.75 9.41
N VAL A 99 -0.82 -16.01 10.37
CA VAL A 99 -1.56 -15.56 11.56
C VAL A 99 -2.49 -14.37 11.32
N GLN A 100 -2.41 -13.74 10.14
CA GLN A 100 -3.10 -12.50 9.79
C GLN A 100 -4.39 -12.72 8.99
N LYS A 101 -4.81 -13.97 8.74
CA LYS A 101 -6.03 -14.38 7.98
C LYS A 101 -6.18 -13.82 6.56
N VAL A 102 -5.30 -12.94 6.09
CA VAL A 102 -5.24 -12.43 4.71
C VAL A 102 -4.24 -13.20 3.82
N LYS A 103 -3.60 -14.26 4.33
CA LYS A 103 -2.56 -14.99 3.58
C LYS A 103 -3.11 -15.54 2.28
N GLY A 104 -2.48 -15.19 1.15
CA GLY A 104 -2.95 -15.62 -0.17
C GLY A 104 -4.33 -15.07 -0.53
N LEU A 105 -4.77 -14.01 0.14
CA LEU A 105 -6.05 -13.36 -0.09
C LEU A 105 -5.90 -11.85 -0.39
N ILE A 106 -4.69 -11.30 -0.36
CA ILE A 106 -4.50 -9.84 -0.47
C ILE A 106 -4.73 -9.37 -1.92
N SER A 107 -5.63 -8.40 -2.07
CA SER A 107 -5.92 -7.71 -3.34
C SER A 107 -5.64 -6.20 -3.29
N SER A 108 -5.44 -5.60 -2.12
CA SER A 108 -5.02 -4.20 -2.00
C SER A 108 -4.26 -3.89 -0.70
N PHE A 109 -3.58 -2.73 -0.66
CA PHE A 109 -2.91 -2.25 0.56
C PHE A 109 -2.93 -0.73 0.68
N LYS A 110 -2.79 -0.22 1.91
CA LYS A 110 -2.73 1.22 2.24
C LYS A 110 -1.67 1.49 3.29
N VAL A 111 -0.88 2.55 3.11
CA VAL A 111 0.05 3.05 4.15
C VAL A 111 -0.59 4.21 4.87
N LYS A 112 -0.97 4.06 6.13
CA LYS A 112 -1.61 5.11 6.94
C LYS A 112 -0.56 5.87 7.74
N SER A 113 -0.33 7.13 7.40
CA SER A 113 0.55 8.05 8.15
C SER A 113 0.05 9.48 8.26
N GLU A 114 -1.00 9.82 7.52
CA GLU A 114 -1.64 11.13 7.56
C GLU A 114 -2.96 11.05 8.33
N GLY A 115 -3.50 12.19 8.77
CA GLY A 115 -4.78 12.23 9.49
C GLY A 115 -5.92 11.56 8.71
N GLU A 116 -6.92 11.02 9.42
CA GLU A 116 -8.02 10.25 8.82
C GLU A 116 -8.87 11.04 7.81
N LEU A 117 -8.79 12.38 7.82
CA LEU A 117 -9.47 13.25 6.83
C LEU A 117 -8.70 13.38 5.51
N ILE A 118 -7.42 12.97 5.46
CA ILE A 118 -6.63 12.94 4.23
C ILE A 118 -6.85 11.58 3.57
N ASP A 119 -7.54 11.59 2.43
CA ASP A 119 -7.71 10.45 1.53
C ASP A 119 -7.12 10.79 0.16
N ASN A 120 -6.13 9.99 -0.26
CA ASN A 120 -5.44 10.15 -1.54
C ASN A 120 -6.02 9.22 -2.62
N GLY A 121 -7.22 8.68 -2.39
CA GLY A 121 -8.00 7.91 -3.34
C GLY A 121 -7.40 6.54 -3.63
N PHE A 122 -7.52 6.12 -4.89
CA PHE A 122 -7.14 4.78 -5.35
C PHE A 122 -6.10 4.86 -6.45
N SER A 123 -5.22 3.87 -6.49
CA SER A 123 -4.33 3.63 -7.62
C SER A 123 -4.35 2.15 -8.01
N ASN A 124 -4.55 1.90 -9.30
CA ASN A 124 -4.46 0.55 -9.85
C ASN A 124 -3.01 0.27 -10.29
N VAL A 125 -2.27 -0.46 -9.46
CA VAL A 125 -0.87 -0.83 -9.71
C VAL A 125 -0.74 -1.70 -10.96
N CYS A 126 -1.76 -2.49 -11.28
CA CYS A 126 -1.75 -3.39 -12.42
C CYS A 126 -1.76 -2.66 -13.77
N SER A 127 -2.15 -1.39 -13.78
CA SER A 127 -2.08 -0.52 -14.97
C SER A 127 -0.72 0.18 -15.12
N TRP A 128 0.21 0.01 -14.18
CA TRP A 128 1.52 0.65 -14.24
C TRP A 128 2.47 -0.10 -15.17
N THR A 129 3.31 0.64 -15.89
CA THR A 129 4.33 0.08 -16.79
C THR A 129 5.25 -0.87 -16.03
N GLY A 130 5.33 -2.12 -16.48
CA GLY A 130 6.17 -3.16 -15.89
C GLY A 130 5.50 -3.99 -14.80
N ALA A 131 4.22 -3.74 -14.47
CA ALA A 131 3.49 -4.50 -13.46
C ALA A 131 3.48 -6.00 -13.79
N SER A 132 3.23 -6.37 -15.04
CA SER A 132 3.12 -7.76 -15.50
C SER A 132 4.39 -8.62 -15.45
N VAL A 133 5.51 -8.07 -14.98
CA VAL A 133 6.79 -8.79 -14.87
C VAL A 133 6.93 -9.36 -13.46
N VAL A 134 6.85 -10.69 -13.34
CA VAL A 134 7.12 -11.39 -12.07
C VAL A 134 8.56 -11.12 -11.62
N GLY A 135 8.70 -10.74 -10.36
CA GLY A 135 9.97 -10.29 -9.79
C GLY A 135 10.39 -8.90 -10.28
N GLY A 136 9.53 -8.18 -11.00
CA GLY A 136 9.78 -6.85 -11.52
C GLY A 136 9.69 -5.75 -10.47
N SER A 137 9.71 -4.52 -10.94
CA SER A 137 9.52 -3.32 -10.11
C SER A 137 8.74 -2.28 -10.88
N VAL A 138 7.83 -1.60 -10.19
CA VAL A 138 7.01 -0.52 -10.74
C VAL A 138 7.09 0.70 -9.85
N SER A 139 6.76 1.86 -10.39
CA SER A 139 6.77 3.10 -9.64
C SER A 139 5.57 3.95 -9.98
N GLN A 140 5.00 4.55 -8.96
CA GLN A 140 3.93 5.50 -9.11
C GLN A 140 4.41 6.72 -9.89
N ASP A 141 3.74 7.03 -10.99
CA ASP A 141 3.95 8.27 -11.73
C ASP A 141 3.17 9.41 -11.07
N ASP A 142 3.85 10.55 -10.90
CA ASP A 142 3.28 11.80 -10.41
C ASP A 142 2.26 12.43 -11.39
N SER A 143 2.24 11.98 -12.65
CA SER A 143 1.31 12.45 -13.69
C SER A 143 -0.10 11.85 -13.59
N LEU A 144 -0.28 10.76 -12.84
CA LEU A 144 -1.59 10.15 -12.59
C LEU A 144 -2.33 11.02 -11.58
N SER A 145 -3.15 11.95 -12.10
CA SER A 145 -4.05 12.77 -11.29
C SER A 145 -4.87 11.85 -10.40
N MET A 146 -4.70 12.00 -9.08
CA MET A 146 -5.54 11.30 -8.11
C MET A 146 -6.98 11.70 -8.43
N VAL A 147 -7.80 10.73 -8.82
CA VAL A 147 -9.23 10.95 -9.02
C VAL A 147 -9.77 11.42 -7.68
N ASN A 148 -10.03 12.72 -7.59
CA ASN A 148 -10.77 13.30 -6.47
C ASN A 148 -12.08 12.52 -6.42
N ALA A 149 -12.27 11.71 -5.38
CA ALA A 149 -13.60 11.27 -5.02
C ALA A 149 -14.33 12.53 -4.53
N THR A 150 -14.99 13.22 -5.47
CA THR A 150 -15.93 14.27 -5.13
C THR A 150 -17.05 13.65 -4.32
N VAL A 151 -17.20 14.16 -3.10
CA VAL A 151 -18.33 13.95 -2.18
C VAL A 151 -19.67 14.12 -2.90
#